data_AF-A0A9D8VP59-F1
#
_entry.id   AF-A0A9D8VP59-F1
#
_cell.length_a   1.000
_cell.length_b   1.000
_cell.length_c   1.000
_cell.angle_alpha   90.00
_cell.angle_beta   90.00
_cell.angle_gamma   90.00
#
_symmetry.space_group_name_H-M   'P 1'
#
loop_
_entity.id
_entity.type
_entity.pdbx_description
1 polymer ?
#
loop_
_entity_poly.entity_id
_entity_poly.type
_entity_poly.pdbx_seq_one_letter_code
_entity_poly.pdbx_strand_id
1 'polypeptide(L)'
;MTPLHNILGQLNDRSEAILREIDENEPSFDAIKSQLGQREELVKKLGILTEANPKDSLSEEERISLRFLFETFVELNDGIQNNLQNILNSHKEKLGTAVNQRKVEKSYRVLKNPDISYF
;
A
#
# COMPACT_ATOMS: atom_id res chain seq x y z
N MET A 1 13.67 -6.58 25.74
CA MET A 1 12.68 -6.22 24.70
C MET A 1 11.29 -6.51 25.24
N THR A 2 10.42 -5.50 25.31
CA THR A 2 9.04 -5.68 25.80
C THR A 2 8.11 -6.23 24.71
N PRO A 3 6.95 -6.80 25.07
CA PRO A 3 5.95 -7.23 24.08
C PRO A 3 5.55 -6.13 23.09
N LEU A 4 5.50 -4.87 23.53
CA LEU A 4 5.22 -3.70 22.68
C LEU A 4 6.31 -3.48 21.62
N HIS A 5 7.59 -3.61 22.00
CA HIS A 5 8.71 -3.49 21.04
C HIS A 5 8.63 -4.56 19.95
N ASN A 6 8.28 -5.79 20.34
CA ASN A 6 8.16 -6.90 19.40
C ASN A 6 7.03 -6.66 18.39
N ILE A 7 5.85 -6.20 18.85
CA ILE A 7 4.73 -5.92 17.94
C ILE A 7 5.06 -4.75 17.00
N LEU A 8 5.62 -3.66 17.51
CA LEU A 8 6.00 -2.52 16.66
C LEU A 8 7.11 -2.90 15.66
N GLY A 9 8.09 -3.70 16.07
CA GLY A 9 9.10 -4.25 15.17
C GLY A 9 8.48 -5.07 14.04
N GLN A 10 7.56 -5.98 14.37
CA GLN A 10 6.84 -6.75 13.36
C GLN A 10 5.98 -5.86 12.44
N LEU A 11 5.35 -4.81 12.96
CA LEU A 11 4.60 -3.85 12.14
C LEU A 11 5.51 -3.14 11.12
N ASN A 12 6.73 -2.78 11.52
CA ASN A 12 7.72 -2.17 10.64
C ASN A 12 8.21 -3.18 9.59
N ASP A 13 8.59 -4.39 9.99
CA ASP A 13 9.01 -5.45 9.06
C ASP A 13 7.97 -5.73 7.97
N ARG A 14 6.68 -5.79 8.36
CA ARG A 14 5.57 -6.00 7.43
C ARG A 14 5.38 -4.80 6.50
N SER A 15 5.56 -3.58 7.02
CA SER A 15 5.42 -2.36 6.21
C SER A 15 6.57 -2.22 5.21
N GLU A 16 7.79 -2.57 5.59
CA GLU A 16 8.92 -2.66 4.66
C GLU A 16 8.72 -3.74 3.59
N ALA A 17 8.15 -4.89 3.95
CA ALA A 17 7.85 -5.94 2.99
C ALA A 17 6.82 -5.46 1.94
N ILE A 18 5.80 -4.70 2.37
CA ILE A 18 4.83 -4.08 1.45
C ILE A 18 5.53 -3.08 0.53
N LEU A 19 6.40 -2.21 1.05
CA LEU A 19 7.14 -1.26 0.21
C LEU A 19 8.02 -1.97 -0.82
N ARG A 20 8.75 -3.00 -0.39
CA ARG A 20 9.59 -3.81 -1.29
C ARG A 20 8.77 -4.44 -2.42
N GLU A 21 7.64 -5.04 -2.09
CA GLU A 21 6.73 -5.65 -3.07
C GLU A 21 6.16 -4.62 -4.06
N ILE A 22 5.82 -3.41 -3.57
CA ILE A 22 5.33 -2.31 -4.40
C ILE A 22 6.37 -1.84 -5.40
N ASP A 23 7.64 -1.84 -5.01
CA ASP A 23 8.76 -1.37 -5.83
C ASP A 23 9.23 -2.44 -6.85
N GLU A 24 8.66 -3.65 -6.83
CA GLU A 24 8.96 -4.67 -7.84
C GLU A 24 8.42 -4.28 -9.23
N ASN A 25 9.06 -4.80 -10.28
CA ASN A 25 8.64 -4.54 -11.67
C ASN A 25 7.21 -5.05 -11.95
N GLU A 26 6.80 -6.13 -11.26
CA GLU A 26 5.46 -6.71 -11.34
C GLU A 26 4.92 -6.99 -9.92
N PRO A 27 4.38 -5.97 -9.22
CA PRO A 27 3.91 -6.13 -7.85
C PRO A 27 2.76 -7.13 -7.74
N SER A 28 2.85 -8.06 -6.79
CA SER A 28 1.78 -9.00 -6.48
C SER A 28 0.75 -8.37 -5.55
N PHE A 29 -0.43 -8.07 -6.09
CA PHE A 29 -1.54 -7.55 -5.29
C PHE A 29 -1.94 -8.50 -4.16
N ASP A 30 -1.86 -9.82 -4.38
CA ASP A 30 -2.19 -10.82 -3.35
C ASP A 30 -1.15 -10.84 -2.23
N ALA A 31 0.14 -10.64 -2.54
CA ALA A 31 1.19 -10.51 -1.54
C ALA A 31 0.99 -9.25 -0.70
N ILE A 32 0.74 -8.09 -1.33
CA ILE A 32 0.45 -6.82 -0.64
C ILE A 32 -0.76 -6.97 0.27
N LYS A 33 -1.85 -7.56 -0.23
CA LYS A 33 -3.08 -7.77 0.54
C LYS A 33 -2.86 -8.70 1.74
N SER A 34 -2.08 -9.77 1.55
CA SER A 34 -1.71 -10.69 2.64
C SER A 34 -0.93 -9.98 3.76
N GLN A 35 0.08 -9.17 3.39
CA GLN A 35 0.84 -8.40 4.38
C GLN A 35 -0.03 -7.35 5.10
N LEU A 36 -0.92 -6.65 4.38
CA LEU A 36 -1.86 -5.70 5.00
C LEU A 36 -2.79 -6.39 6.00
N GLY A 37 -3.29 -7.58 5.70
CA GLY A 37 -4.11 -8.38 6.62
C GLY A 37 -3.35 -8.74 7.90
N GLN A 38 -2.12 -9.22 7.77
CA GLN A 38 -1.25 -9.50 8.93
C GLN A 38 -0.97 -8.24 9.76
N ARG A 39 -0.79 -7.10 9.09
CA ARG A 39 -0.59 -5.80 9.76
C ARG A 39 -1.81 -5.40 10.58
N GLU A 40 -3.02 -5.59 10.05
CA GLU A 40 -4.26 -5.31 10.77
C GLU A 40 -4.39 -6.18 12.04
N GLU A 41 -4.03 -7.47 11.96
CA GLU A 41 -4.00 -8.35 13.12
C GLU A 41 -3.00 -7.89 14.19
N LEU A 42 -1.82 -7.43 13.77
CA LEU A 42 -0.80 -6.89 14.68
C LEU A 42 -1.26 -5.59 15.36
N VAL A 43 -1.93 -4.70 14.63
CA VAL A 43 -2.52 -3.47 15.20
C VAL A 43 -3.58 -3.81 16.26
N LYS A 44 -4.44 -4.81 16.01
CA LYS A 44 -5.42 -5.27 17.00
C LYS A 44 -4.73 -5.80 18.26
N LYS A 45 -3.65 -6.58 18.11
CA LYS A 45 -2.84 -7.07 19.24
C LYS A 45 -2.13 -5.94 19.98
N LEU A 46 -1.66 -4.91 19.26
CA LEU A 46 -1.02 -3.73 19.85
C LEU A 46 -1.99 -3.02 20.80
N GLY A 47 -3.23 -2.80 20.39
CA GLY A 47 -4.27 -2.18 21.22
C GLY A 47 -4.46 -2.90 22.56
N ILE A 48 -4.57 -4.23 22.52
CA ILE A 48 -4.71 -5.06 23.73
C ILE A 48 -3.48 -4.93 24.64
N LEU A 49 -2.27 -4.95 24.07
CA LEU A 49 -1.03 -4.83 24.84
C LEU A 49 -0.86 -3.43 25.46
N THR A 50 -1.28 -2.38 24.77
CA THR A 50 -1.19 -1.01 25.29
C THR A 50 -2.11 -0.79 26.49
N GLU A 51 -3.29 -1.42 26.52
CA GLU A 51 -4.18 -1.38 27.68
C GLU A 51 -3.56 -2.11 28.89
N ALA A 52 -2.87 -3.22 28.64
CA ALA A 52 -2.22 -4.02 29.69
C ALA A 52 -0.89 -3.43 30.20
N ASN A 53 -0.29 -2.49 29.48
CA ASN A 53 1.02 -1.89 29.79
C ASN A 53 0.94 -0.36 29.77
N PRO A 54 0.41 0.27 30.84
CA PRO A 54 0.27 1.71 30.89
C PRO A 54 1.63 2.43 30.83
N LYS A 55 1.65 3.61 30.20
CA LYS A 55 2.87 4.39 29.91
C LYS A 55 3.79 4.63 31.12
N ASP A 56 3.20 4.72 32.31
CA ASP A 56 3.93 5.00 33.55
C ASP A 56 4.72 3.79 34.06
N SER A 57 4.45 2.58 33.54
CA SER A 57 5.20 1.37 33.85
C SER A 57 6.46 1.18 33.00
N LEU A 58 6.72 2.08 32.05
CA LEU A 58 7.86 2.00 31.12
C LEU A 58 8.99 2.94 31.55
N SER A 59 10.23 2.47 31.42
CA SER A 59 11.40 3.32 31.61
C SER A 59 11.49 4.39 30.52
N GLU A 60 12.26 5.45 30.77
CA GLU A 60 12.45 6.50 29.76
C GLU A 60 13.12 5.98 28.49
N GLU A 61 14.10 5.09 28.64
CA GLU A 61 14.78 4.42 27.53
C GLU A 61 13.81 3.59 26.68
N GLU A 62 12.91 2.85 27.33
CA GLU A 62 11.85 2.08 26.65
C GLU A 62 10.88 2.99 25.92
N ARG A 63 10.50 4.12 26.52
CA ARG A 63 9.61 5.10 25.89
C ARG A 63 10.24 5.73 24.65
N ILE A 64 11.53 6.09 24.71
CA ILE A 64 12.28 6.63 23.57
C ILE A 64 12.36 5.60 22.45
N SER A 65 12.70 4.34 22.78
CA SER A 65 12.81 3.28 21.77
C SER A 65 11.46 2.94 21.12
N LEU A 66 10.38 2.83 21.90
CA LEU A 66 9.03 2.63 21.36
C LEU A 66 8.56 3.78 20.50
N ARG A 67 8.88 5.02 20.89
CA ARG A 67 8.58 6.20 20.10
C ARG A 67 9.27 6.15 18.75
N PHE A 68 10.57 5.83 18.73
CA PHE A 68 11.31 5.67 17.48
C PHE A 68 10.66 4.62 16.57
N LEU A 69 10.34 3.43 17.11
CA LEU A 69 9.69 2.37 16.33
C LEU A 69 8.32 2.81 15.77
N PHE A 70 7.55 3.58 16.55
CA PHE A 70 6.26 4.10 16.13
C PHE A 70 6.40 5.19 15.05
N GLU A 71 7.36 6.10 15.18
CA GLU A 71 7.66 7.10 14.17
C GLU A 71 8.08 6.43 12.86
N THR A 72 8.93 5.39 12.90
CA THR A 72 9.27 4.56 11.73
C THR A 72 8.02 3.92 11.11
N PHE A 73 7.11 3.38 11.91
CA PHE A 73 5.85 2.80 11.41
C PHE A 73 5.03 3.83 10.62
N VAL A 74 4.93 5.06 11.13
CA VAL A 74 4.20 6.16 10.47
C VAL A 74 4.85 6.52 9.14
N GLU A 75 6.18 6.71 9.13
CA GLU A 75 6.93 7.03 7.91
C GLU A 75 6.77 5.95 6.83
N LEU A 76 6.88 4.67 7.21
CA LEU A 76 6.67 3.55 6.28
C LEU A 76 5.24 3.53 5.74
N ASN A 77 4.24 3.82 6.59
CA ASN A 77 2.85 3.85 6.16
C ASN A 77 2.57 5.00 5.17
N ASP A 78 3.15 6.17 5.39
CA ASP A 78 3.05 7.29 4.46
C ASP A 78 3.71 6.96 3.12
N GLY A 79 4.87 6.29 3.15
CA GLY A 79 5.53 5.77 1.95
C GLY A 79 4.63 4.82 1.15
N ILE A 80 3.97 3.86 1.82
CA ILE A 80 3.05 2.91 1.18
C ILE A 80 1.89 3.66 0.51
N GLN A 81 1.26 4.60 1.22
CA GLN A 81 0.14 5.36 0.68
C GLN A 81 0.54 6.17 -0.56
N ASN A 82 1.67 6.86 -0.50
CA ASN A 82 2.18 7.66 -1.62
C ASN A 82 2.48 6.79 -2.84
N ASN A 83 3.16 5.65 -2.66
CA ASN A 83 3.51 4.77 -3.78
C ASN A 83 2.26 4.13 -4.42
N LEU A 84 1.33 3.64 -3.61
CA LEU A 84 0.06 3.09 -4.12
C LEU A 84 -0.76 4.15 -4.87
N GLN A 85 -0.77 5.40 -4.39
CA GLN A 85 -1.46 6.49 -5.06
C GLN A 85 -0.81 6.83 -6.42
N ASN A 86 0.52 6.82 -6.49
CA ASN A 86 1.26 7.04 -7.73
C ASN A 86 1.00 5.93 -8.75
N ILE A 87 1.02 4.67 -8.31
CA ILE A 87 0.69 3.51 -9.15
C ILE A 87 -0.74 3.61 -9.69
N LEU A 88 -1.70 3.93 -8.82
CA LEU A 88 -3.10 4.11 -9.23
C LEU A 88 -3.26 5.20 -10.29
N ASN A 89 -2.55 6.33 -10.13
CA ASN A 89 -2.56 7.41 -11.11
C ASN A 89 -1.99 6.96 -12.46
N SER A 90 -0.84 6.25 -12.46
CA SER A 90 -0.25 5.70 -13.68
C SER A 90 -1.19 4.72 -14.40
N HIS A 91 -1.88 3.85 -13.65
CA HIS A 91 -2.86 2.93 -14.24
C HIS A 91 -4.07 3.65 -14.84
N LYS A 92 -4.57 4.72 -14.20
CA LYS A 92 -5.64 5.55 -14.75
C LYS A 92 -5.23 6.22 -16.06
N GLU A 93 -4.02 6.74 -16.15
CA GLU A 93 -3.47 7.34 -17.39
C GLU A 93 -3.33 6.30 -18.51
N LYS A 94 -2.78 5.12 -18.20
CA LYS A 94 -2.67 4.01 -19.16
C LYS A 94 -4.05 3.58 -19.68
N LEU A 95 -5.03 3.45 -18.80
CA LEU A 95 -6.41 3.11 -19.19
C LEU A 95 -7.04 4.21 -20.06
N GLY A 96 -6.87 5.48 -19.69
CA GLY A 96 -7.34 6.61 -20.48
C GLY A 96 -6.76 6.60 -21.90
N THR A 97 -5.45 6.37 -22.01
CA THR A 97 -4.75 6.23 -23.30
C THR A 97 -5.29 5.06 -24.12
N ALA A 98 -5.43 3.88 -23.51
CA ALA A 98 -5.96 2.69 -24.18
C ALA A 98 -7.41 2.87 -24.67
N VAL A 99 -8.27 3.53 -23.89
CA VAL A 99 -9.64 3.86 -24.29
C VAL A 99 -9.66 4.83 -25.46
N ASN A 100 -8.80 5.86 -25.45
CA ASN A 100 -8.69 6.81 -26.54
C ASN A 100 -8.17 6.13 -27.82
N GLN A 101 -7.15 5.30 -27.71
CA GLN A 101 -6.63 4.52 -28.83
C GLN A 101 -7.72 3.62 -29.43
N ARG A 102 -8.50 2.91 -28.60
CA ARG A 102 -9.62 2.08 -29.06
C ARG A 102 -10.70 2.90 -29.77
N LYS A 103 -11.00 4.13 -29.31
CA LYS A 103 -11.94 5.03 -29.99
C LYS A 103 -11.42 5.45 -31.37
N VAL A 104 -10.15 5.84 -31.44
CA VAL A 104 -9.49 6.23 -32.71
C VAL A 104 -9.48 5.06 -33.70
N GLU A 105 -9.08 3.86 -33.26
CA GLU A 105 -9.10 2.65 -34.09
C GLU A 105 -10.50 2.31 -34.62
N LYS A 106 -11.55 2.49 -33.79
CA LYS A 106 -12.94 2.33 -34.23
C LYS A 106 -13.29 3.35 -35.32
N SER A 107 -12.95 4.62 -35.15
CA SER A 107 -13.19 5.66 -36.17
C SER A 107 -12.49 5.34 -37.49
N TYR A 108 -11.24 4.86 -37.44
CA TYR A 108 -10.52 4.41 -38.63
C TYR A 108 -11.15 3.19 -39.32
N ARG A 109 -11.67 2.23 -38.55
CA ARG A 109 -12.40 1.08 -39.13
C ARG A 109 -13.66 1.51 -39.87
N VAL A 110 -14.43 2.44 -39.31
CA VAL A 110 -15.63 3.00 -39.96
C VAL A 110 -15.26 3.75 -41.25
N LEU A 111 -14.15 4.50 -41.26
CA LEU A 111 -13.66 5.19 -42.46
C LEU A 111 -13.10 4.24 -43.53
N LYS A 112 -12.51 3.10 -43.15
CA LYS A 112 -11.96 2.12 -44.10
C LYS A 112 -13.02 1.22 -44.74
N ASN A 113 -14.09 0.92 -44.04
CA ASN A 113 -15.25 0.18 -44.56
C ASN A 113 -16.51 1.03 -44.35
N PRO A 114 -16.70 2.11 -45.13
CA PRO A 114 -17.91 2.91 -45.04
C PRO A 114 -19.10 2.03 -45.44
N ASP A 115 -20.13 2.00 -44.59
CA ASP A 115 -21.38 1.33 -44.92
C ASP A 115 -22.10 2.16 -46.00
N ILE A 116 -21.98 1.70 -47.24
CA ILE A 116 -22.55 2.31 -48.43
C ILE A 116 -23.97 1.82 -48.72
N SER A 117 -24.62 1.11 -47.79
CA SER A 117 -25.99 0.61 -47.96
C SER A 117 -27.07 1.69 -48.13
N TYR A 118 -26.69 2.97 -47.95
CA TYR A 118 -27.55 4.14 -48.14
C TYR A 118 -27.16 5.02 -49.35
N PHE A 119 -26.21 4.57 -50.18
CA PHE A 119 -25.90 5.16 -51.49
C PHE A 119 -26.43 4.30 -52.65
#